data_AF-A0A520A9E6-F1
#
_entry.id   AF-A0A520A9E6-F1
#
_cell.length_a   1.000
_cell.length_b   1.000
_cell.length_c   1.000
_cell.angle_alpha   90.00
_cell.angle_beta   90.00
_cell.angle_gamma   90.00
#
_symmetry.space_group_name_H-M   'P 1'
#
loop_
_entity.id
_entity.type
_entity.pdbx_description
1 polymer ?
#
loop_
_entity_poly.entity_id
_entity_poly.type
_entity_poly.pdbx_seq_one_letter_code
_entity_poly.pdbx_strand_id
1 'polypeptide(L)'
;QLRKAYECSREAGFTGDYLRVVMNRVVKTAKEVYTNTKIAKNPVSIVSLAYRKLRQLNTCSNCRLLIIGAGETNQHIAEYLKKHKYSNFSIFNRSLPKAEQLAKKLNGNAYTLDQLKDFKEGFDVIITCTGSTNTIITEEIYKQLLNGDTDKKVIVDLAVPNDTAPAVIENNAVHYIEIETLKEIARKNIQERYNELVHAEQIIAENIKDFELVLRQRRIELAMSGVPQKIKEIKHNAVNAIFAEEINALDDNSKLVLERVLNYMEKKCISVPMMIAKDILVNNR
;
A
#
# COMPACT_ATOMS: atom_id res chain seq x y z
N GLN A 1 -4.73 -4.66 0.47
CA GLN A 1 -5.63 -5.76 0.84
C GLN A 1 -6.25 -6.39 -0.39
N LEU A 2 -6.98 -5.64 -1.23
CA LEU A 2 -7.61 -6.17 -2.45
C LEU A 2 -6.68 -7.00 -3.36
N ARG A 3 -5.46 -6.52 -3.66
CA ARG A 3 -4.48 -7.31 -4.44
C ARG A 3 -4.15 -8.66 -3.79
N LYS A 4 -3.92 -8.69 -2.48
CA LYS A 4 -3.60 -9.93 -1.77
C LYS A 4 -4.77 -10.91 -1.81
N ALA A 5 -6.00 -10.41 -1.65
CA ALA A 5 -7.20 -11.23 -1.76
C ALA A 5 -7.37 -11.80 -3.17
N TYR A 6 -7.19 -10.98 -4.21
CA TYR A 6 -7.21 -11.42 -5.60
C TYR A 6 -6.15 -12.49 -5.89
N GLU A 7 -4.92 -12.29 -5.43
CA GLU A 7 -3.83 -13.26 -5.60
C GLU A 7 -4.15 -14.60 -4.92
N CYS A 8 -4.65 -14.58 -3.70
CA CYS A 8 -5.09 -15.78 -2.99
C CYS A 8 -6.21 -16.52 -3.75
N SER A 9 -7.22 -15.81 -4.24
CA SER A 9 -8.27 -16.41 -5.07
C SER A 9 -7.74 -16.96 -6.40
N ARG A 10 -6.74 -16.31 -6.99
CA ARG A 10 -6.11 -16.73 -8.24
C ARG A 10 -5.30 -18.00 -8.07
N GLU A 11 -4.50 -18.09 -7.02
CA GLU A 11 -3.73 -19.28 -6.65
C GLU A 11 -4.65 -20.48 -6.34
N ALA A 12 -5.81 -20.22 -5.74
CA ALA A 12 -6.83 -21.24 -5.47
C ALA A 12 -7.71 -21.61 -6.69
N GLY A 13 -7.48 -21.00 -7.87
CA GLY A 13 -8.24 -21.31 -9.08
C GLY A 13 -9.67 -20.73 -9.12
N PHE A 14 -10.04 -19.86 -8.19
CA PHE A 14 -11.39 -19.26 -8.12
C PHE A 14 -11.55 -17.99 -8.96
N THR A 15 -10.54 -17.63 -9.77
CA THR A 15 -10.60 -16.46 -10.66
C THR A 15 -10.75 -16.87 -12.12
N GLY A 16 -11.64 -16.18 -12.84
CA GLY A 16 -11.77 -16.28 -14.30
C GLY A 16 -11.19 -15.07 -15.03
N ASP A 17 -11.26 -15.13 -16.37
CA ASP A 17 -10.80 -14.06 -17.26
C ASP A 17 -11.43 -12.70 -16.95
N TYR A 18 -12.73 -12.67 -16.65
CA TYR A 18 -13.44 -11.43 -16.32
C TYR A 18 -12.85 -10.74 -15.08
N LEU A 19 -12.65 -11.48 -13.99
CA LEU A 19 -12.05 -10.95 -12.75
C LEU A 19 -10.62 -10.47 -12.98
N ARG A 20 -9.84 -11.16 -13.83
CA ARG A 20 -8.50 -10.71 -14.24
C ARG A 20 -8.55 -9.34 -14.92
N VAL A 21 -9.46 -9.16 -15.89
CA VAL A 21 -9.60 -7.88 -16.61
C VAL A 21 -10.09 -6.77 -15.68
N VAL A 22 -11.07 -7.05 -14.80
CA VAL A 22 -11.53 -6.10 -13.76
C VAL A 22 -10.39 -5.70 -12.84
N MET A 23 -9.62 -6.65 -12.31
CA MET A 23 -8.56 -6.37 -11.34
C MET A 23 -7.47 -5.48 -11.95
N ASN A 24 -7.11 -5.71 -13.22
CA ASN A 24 -6.17 -4.86 -13.95
C ASN A 24 -6.68 -3.42 -14.06
N ARG A 25 -7.97 -3.22 -14.35
CA ARG A 25 -8.56 -1.88 -14.40
C ARG A 25 -8.58 -1.23 -13.04
N VAL A 26 -9.02 -1.93 -11.99
CA VAL A 26 -9.04 -1.42 -10.62
C VAL A 26 -7.66 -0.96 -10.17
N VAL A 27 -6.60 -1.72 -10.48
CA VAL A 27 -5.22 -1.33 -10.15
C VAL A 27 -4.80 -0.06 -10.89
N LYS A 28 -5.14 0.06 -12.18
CA LYS A 28 -4.86 1.26 -12.97
C LYS A 28 -5.59 2.47 -12.41
N THR A 29 -6.91 2.37 -12.22
CA THR A 29 -7.75 3.45 -11.69
C THR A 29 -7.29 3.90 -10.31
N ALA A 30 -6.97 2.96 -9.41
CA ALA A 30 -6.45 3.30 -8.08
C ALA A 30 -5.13 4.07 -8.16
N LYS A 31 -4.21 3.70 -9.07
CA LYS A 31 -2.96 4.45 -9.28
C LYS A 31 -3.24 5.87 -9.80
N GLU A 32 -4.15 6.03 -10.74
CA GLU A 32 -4.53 7.35 -11.27
C GLU A 32 -5.14 8.22 -10.19
N VAL A 33 -6.06 7.68 -9.38
CA VAL A 33 -6.63 8.39 -8.22
C VAL A 33 -5.51 8.82 -7.26
N TYR A 34 -4.59 7.94 -6.88
CA TYR A 34 -3.50 8.30 -5.96
C TYR A 34 -2.47 9.27 -6.54
N THR A 35 -2.34 9.33 -7.88
CA THR A 35 -1.36 10.19 -8.56
C THR A 35 -1.94 11.58 -8.82
N ASN A 36 -3.20 11.63 -9.24
CA ASN A 36 -3.84 12.85 -9.73
C ASN A 36 -4.69 13.55 -8.67
N THR A 37 -4.86 12.95 -7.49
CA THR A 37 -5.57 13.57 -6.35
C THR A 37 -4.68 13.62 -5.12
N LYS A 38 -5.02 14.50 -4.18
CA LYS A 38 -4.35 14.60 -2.88
C LYS A 38 -4.96 13.67 -1.83
N ILE A 39 -5.83 12.73 -2.22
CA ILE A 39 -6.59 11.85 -1.32
C ILE A 39 -5.70 11.09 -0.32
N ALA A 40 -4.47 10.72 -0.71
CA ALA A 40 -3.50 10.01 0.13
C ALA A 40 -2.34 10.86 0.64
N LYS A 41 -2.31 12.16 0.33
CA LYS A 41 -1.16 13.02 0.66
C LYS A 41 -0.99 13.20 2.16
N ASN A 42 -2.10 13.37 2.87
CA ASN A 42 -2.09 13.67 4.29
C ASN A 42 -2.49 12.45 5.15
N PRO A 43 -1.65 12.05 6.13
CA PRO A 43 -1.97 11.01 7.08
C PRO A 43 -3.14 11.44 7.99
N VAL A 44 -4.00 10.49 8.32
CA VAL A 44 -5.16 10.71 9.21
C VAL A 44 -5.07 9.91 10.50
N SER A 45 -4.12 8.97 10.59
CA SER A 45 -3.88 8.21 11.83
C SER A 45 -2.98 9.02 12.75
N ILE A 46 -3.34 9.05 14.05
CA ILE A 46 -2.58 9.71 15.11
C ILE A 46 -1.12 9.25 15.12
N VAL A 47 -0.88 7.93 15.03
CA VAL A 47 0.46 7.34 14.98
C VAL A 47 1.29 7.89 13.81
N SER A 48 0.69 7.93 12.61
CA SER A 48 1.38 8.45 11.42
C SER A 48 1.63 9.95 11.48
N LEU A 49 0.75 10.71 12.14
CA LEU A 49 0.91 12.14 12.35
C LEU A 49 1.99 12.44 13.39
N ALA A 50 2.00 11.72 14.51
CA ALA A 50 3.02 11.79 15.55
C ALA A 50 4.40 11.51 14.95
N TYR A 51 4.54 10.41 14.21
CA TYR A 51 5.79 10.08 13.51
C TYR A 51 6.20 11.17 12.50
N ARG A 52 5.25 11.72 11.73
CA ARG A 52 5.53 12.81 10.79
C ARG A 52 6.04 14.06 11.49
N LYS A 53 5.46 14.43 12.64
CA LYS A 53 5.90 15.56 13.48
C LYS A 53 7.29 15.31 14.03
N LEU A 54 7.54 14.12 14.59
CA LEU A 54 8.88 13.73 15.06
C LEU A 54 9.94 13.87 13.96
N ARG A 55 9.64 13.40 12.75
CA ARG A 55 10.56 13.50 11.60
C ARG A 55 10.84 14.95 11.17
N GLN A 56 9.87 15.86 11.31
CA GLN A 56 10.05 17.29 10.98
C GLN A 56 11.05 17.99 11.91
N LEU A 57 11.29 17.44 13.10
CA LEU A 57 12.25 17.96 14.07
C LEU A 57 13.69 17.53 13.77
N ASN A 58 13.92 16.81 12.66
CA ASN A 58 15.23 16.30 12.25
C ASN A 58 15.93 15.47 13.34
N THR A 59 15.18 14.75 14.17
CA THR A 59 15.75 13.89 15.19
C THR A 59 16.61 12.81 14.54
N CYS A 60 17.89 12.74 14.93
CA CYS A 60 18.85 11.75 14.45
C CYS A 60 18.32 10.32 14.64
N SER A 61 18.56 9.44 13.67
CA SER A 61 18.15 8.04 13.76
C SER A 61 18.83 7.27 14.91
N ASN A 62 20.00 7.73 15.38
CA ASN A 62 20.71 7.14 16.51
C ASN A 62 20.39 7.81 17.86
N CYS A 63 19.28 8.55 17.96
CA CYS A 63 18.87 9.17 19.22
C CYS A 63 18.43 8.12 20.25
N ARG A 64 18.50 8.48 21.54
CA ARG A 64 18.01 7.65 22.65
C ARG A 64 16.49 7.80 22.76
N LEU A 65 15.75 6.71 22.53
CA LEU A 65 14.29 6.70 22.57
C LEU A 65 13.78 5.95 23.80
N LEU A 66 13.02 6.67 24.63
CA LEU A 66 12.24 6.11 25.71
C LEU A 66 10.81 5.85 25.25
N ILE A 67 10.32 4.62 25.38
CA ILE A 67 8.93 4.27 25.11
C ILE A 67 8.26 3.86 26.43
N ILE A 68 7.26 4.62 26.86
CA ILE A 68 6.51 4.36 28.09
C ILE A 68 5.13 3.83 27.73
N GLY A 69 4.87 2.58 28.12
CA GLY A 69 3.71 1.80 27.72
C GLY A 69 3.99 0.87 26.54
N ALA A 70 3.41 -0.32 26.56
CA ALA A 70 3.51 -1.32 25.49
C ALA A 70 2.14 -1.62 24.82
N GLY A 71 1.23 -0.65 24.86
CA GLY A 71 -0.09 -0.73 24.23
C GLY A 71 -0.02 -0.67 22.69
N GLU A 72 -1.17 -0.86 22.05
CA GLU A 72 -1.28 -0.97 20.59
C GLU A 72 -0.71 0.25 19.85
N THR A 73 -1.02 1.47 20.33
CA THR A 73 -0.49 2.73 19.77
C THR A 73 1.03 2.76 19.74
N ASN A 74 1.68 2.39 20.84
CA ASN A 74 3.15 2.37 20.93
C ASN A 74 3.74 1.25 20.08
N GLN A 75 3.06 0.12 19.94
CA GLN A 75 3.47 -0.94 19.01
C GLN A 75 3.44 -0.45 17.56
N HIS A 76 2.38 0.27 17.15
CA HIS A 76 2.29 0.84 15.80
C HIS A 76 3.38 1.89 15.56
N ILE A 77 3.65 2.79 16.52
CA ILE A 77 4.75 3.77 16.40
C ILE A 77 6.11 3.07 16.29
N ALA A 78 6.35 2.05 17.11
CA ALA A 78 7.56 1.25 17.07
C ALA A 78 7.80 0.65 15.68
N GLU A 79 6.77 0.18 14.98
CA GLU A 79 6.89 -0.31 13.60
C GLU A 79 7.36 0.78 12.63
N TYR A 80 6.85 2.01 12.76
CA TYR A 80 7.34 3.15 11.96
C TYR A 80 8.80 3.46 12.27
N LEU A 81 9.16 3.56 13.54
CA LEU A 81 10.53 3.88 13.97
C LEU A 81 11.53 2.83 13.47
N LYS A 82 11.20 1.54 13.58
CA LYS A 82 12.01 0.44 13.06
C LYS A 82 12.15 0.52 11.54
N LYS A 83 11.05 0.72 10.81
CA LYS A 83 11.05 0.86 9.35
C LYS A 83 11.96 1.99 8.87
N HIS A 84 12.10 3.03 9.68
CA HIS A 84 12.92 4.20 9.41
C HIS A 84 14.29 4.19 10.12
N LYS A 85 14.74 3.01 10.59
CA LYS A 85 16.09 2.75 11.13
C LYS A 85 16.47 3.55 12.37
N TYR A 86 15.50 3.88 13.22
CA TYR A 86 15.81 4.36 14.57
C TYR A 86 16.43 3.23 15.41
N SER A 87 17.29 3.59 16.37
CA SER A 87 17.96 2.66 17.30
C SER A 87 17.88 3.17 18.76
N ASN A 88 18.50 2.46 19.70
CA ASN A 88 18.62 2.84 21.11
C ASN A 88 17.27 3.01 21.82
N PHE A 89 16.47 1.94 21.81
CA PHE A 89 15.16 1.92 22.46
C PHE A 89 15.23 1.37 23.88
N SER A 90 14.64 2.09 24.81
CA SER A 90 14.39 1.64 26.18
C SER A 90 12.88 1.68 26.46
N ILE A 91 12.28 0.51 26.72
CA ILE A 91 10.84 0.32 26.82
C ILE A 91 10.46 0.10 28.29
N PHE A 92 9.54 0.90 28.81
CA PHE A 92 9.04 0.84 30.17
C PHE A 92 7.56 0.46 30.16
N ASN A 93 7.15 -0.52 30.97
CA ASN A 93 5.74 -0.87 31.07
C ASN A 93 5.39 -1.45 32.44
N ARG A 94 4.11 -1.33 32.83
CA ARG A 94 3.59 -1.97 34.07
C ARG A 94 3.76 -3.49 34.03
N SER A 95 3.59 -4.09 32.85
CA SER A 95 3.79 -5.52 32.62
C SER A 95 5.10 -5.74 31.87
N LEU A 96 6.11 -6.28 32.55
CA LEU A 96 7.43 -6.57 31.97
C LEU A 96 7.37 -7.47 30.73
N PRO A 97 6.58 -8.57 30.69
CA PRO A 97 6.48 -9.41 29.49
C PRO A 97 6.05 -8.65 28.23
N LYS A 98 5.17 -7.65 28.38
CA LYS A 98 4.76 -6.80 27.24
C LYS A 98 5.87 -5.84 26.80
N ALA A 99 6.66 -5.30 27.74
CA ALA A 99 7.83 -4.50 27.40
C ALA A 99 8.87 -5.33 26.66
N GLU A 100 9.18 -6.54 27.14
CA GLU A 100 10.12 -7.48 26.50
C GLU A 100 9.69 -7.84 25.08
N GLN A 101 8.40 -8.10 24.86
CA GLN A 101 7.88 -8.39 23.53
C GLN A 101 8.11 -7.23 22.55
N LEU A 102 7.88 -5.98 22.99
CA LEU A 102 8.10 -4.80 22.17
C LEU A 102 9.60 -4.51 21.97
N ALA A 103 10.40 -4.64 23.03
CA ALA A 103 11.85 -4.46 23.00
C ALA A 103 12.51 -5.44 22.03
N LYS A 104 12.10 -6.72 22.04
CA LYS A 104 12.57 -7.74 21.08
C LYS A 104 12.27 -7.36 19.64
N LYS A 105 11.13 -6.73 19.35
CA LYS A 105 10.82 -6.26 17.98
C LYS A 105 11.75 -5.12 17.56
N LEU A 106 12.19 -4.28 18.49
CA LEU A 106 12.98 -3.08 18.25
C LEU A 106 14.49 -3.26 18.43
N ASN A 107 14.94 -4.43 18.90
CA ASN A 107 16.31 -4.65 19.40
C ASN A 107 16.67 -3.64 20.50
N GLY A 108 15.74 -3.40 21.42
CA GLY A 108 15.92 -2.50 22.57
C GLY A 108 15.97 -3.26 23.90
N ASN A 109 16.01 -2.48 24.99
CA ASN A 109 15.99 -2.98 26.36
C ASN A 109 14.59 -2.79 26.97
N ALA A 110 14.17 -3.73 27.82
CA ALA A 110 12.89 -3.69 28.51
C ALA A 110 13.09 -3.50 30.01
N TYR A 111 12.24 -2.68 30.61
CA TYR A 111 12.25 -2.33 32.03
C TYR A 111 10.81 -2.33 32.58
N THR A 112 10.67 -2.55 33.88
CA THR A 112 9.41 -2.30 34.58
C THR A 112 9.18 -0.79 34.68
N LEU A 113 7.92 -0.37 34.81
CA LEU A 113 7.60 1.05 34.96
C LEU A 113 8.26 1.68 36.19
N ASP A 114 8.39 0.93 37.29
CA ASP A 114 8.99 1.42 38.53
C ASP A 114 10.49 1.71 38.40
N GLN A 115 11.17 1.08 37.44
CA GLN A 115 12.58 1.35 37.12
C GLN A 115 12.77 2.69 36.39
N LEU A 116 11.71 3.36 35.96
CA LEU A 116 11.81 4.64 35.25
C LEU A 116 12.50 5.71 36.09
N LYS A 117 12.25 5.73 37.41
CA LYS A 117 12.93 6.64 38.33
C LYS A 117 14.43 6.34 38.33
N ASP A 118 14.85 5.08 38.42
CA ASP A 118 16.26 4.73 38.57
C ASP A 118 17.06 4.72 37.25
N PHE A 119 16.42 5.07 36.12
CA PHE A 119 17.04 5.04 34.79
C PHE A 119 17.96 6.25 34.55
N LYS A 120 19.23 5.99 34.19
CA LYS A 120 20.29 7.02 34.10
C LYS A 120 20.96 7.15 32.73
N GLU A 121 20.54 6.37 31.73
CA GLU A 121 21.15 6.41 30.38
C GLU A 121 20.71 7.66 29.57
N GLY A 122 19.75 8.41 30.12
CA GLY A 122 19.20 9.63 29.52
C GLY A 122 18.33 9.36 28.30
N PHE A 123 17.88 10.43 27.64
CA PHE A 123 17.01 10.34 26.48
C PHE A 123 17.09 11.58 25.59
N ASP A 124 16.61 11.43 24.36
CA ASP A 124 16.40 12.54 23.43
C ASP A 124 14.91 12.65 23.05
N VAL A 125 14.21 11.51 22.99
CA VAL A 125 12.79 11.42 22.69
C VAL A 125 12.08 10.52 23.70
N ILE A 126 10.99 11.01 24.29
CA ILE A 126 10.01 10.17 25.01
C ILE A 126 8.78 9.98 24.13
N ILE A 127 8.29 8.74 24.04
CA ILE A 127 7.02 8.39 23.43
C ILE A 127 6.20 7.67 24.49
N THR A 128 5.07 8.24 24.88
CA THR A 128 4.22 7.70 25.95
C THR A 128 2.79 7.52 25.47
N CYS A 129 2.20 6.39 25.85
CA CYS A 129 0.79 6.10 25.62
C CYS A 129 0.37 5.02 26.62
N THR A 130 0.01 5.45 27.83
CA THR A 130 -0.54 4.54 28.83
C THR A 130 -2.04 4.77 29.04
N GLY A 131 -2.69 3.77 29.64
CA GLY A 131 -4.06 3.92 30.16
C GLY A 131 -4.04 4.27 31.64
N SER A 132 -3.10 5.09 32.09
CA SER A 132 -3.06 5.58 33.47
C SER A 132 -4.02 6.76 33.63
N THR A 133 -4.68 6.87 34.79
CA THR A 133 -5.41 8.09 35.16
C THR A 133 -4.50 9.16 35.76
N ASN A 134 -3.31 8.75 36.21
CA ASN A 134 -2.33 9.62 36.84
C ASN A 134 -1.18 9.91 35.85
N THR A 135 -0.62 11.12 35.92
CA THR A 135 0.60 11.48 35.19
C THR A 135 1.75 10.58 35.62
N ILE A 136 2.44 9.99 34.65
CA ILE A 136 3.60 9.12 34.86
C ILE A 136 4.89 9.92 34.85
N ILE A 137 5.01 10.89 33.94
CA ILE A 137 6.21 11.73 33.81
C ILE A 137 5.98 12.98 34.64
N THR A 138 6.39 12.92 35.91
CA THR A 138 6.41 14.06 36.82
C THR A 138 7.70 14.88 36.65
N GLU A 139 7.74 16.09 37.20
CA GLU A 139 8.94 16.94 37.17
C GLU A 139 10.16 16.26 37.80
N GLU A 140 9.95 15.50 38.87
CA GLU A 140 11.00 14.75 39.55
C GLU A 140 11.58 13.66 38.65
N ILE A 141 10.73 12.82 38.07
CA ILE A 141 11.13 11.76 37.14
C ILE A 141 11.81 12.37 35.91
N TYR A 142 11.27 13.46 35.37
CA TYR A 142 11.82 14.11 34.20
C TYR A 142 13.24 14.65 34.45
N LYS A 143 13.48 15.34 35.57
CA LYS A 143 14.82 15.81 35.96
C LYS A 143 15.81 14.66 36.16
N GLN A 144 15.35 13.56 36.73
CA GLN A 144 16.18 12.38 36.92
C GLN A 144 16.57 11.75 35.58
N LEU A 145 15.63 11.66 34.63
CA LEU A 145 15.86 11.18 33.27
C LEU A 145 16.77 12.11 32.46
N LEU A 146 16.73 13.43 32.69
CA LEU A 146 17.67 14.37 32.05
C LEU A 146 19.12 14.08 32.47
N ASN A 147 19.35 13.66 33.73
CA ASN A 147 20.67 13.34 34.26
C ASN A 147 21.71 14.45 34.00
N GLY A 148 21.32 15.72 34.18
CA GLY A 148 22.16 16.90 33.97
C GLY A 148 22.27 17.39 32.51
N ASP A 149 21.64 16.69 31.57
CA ASP A 149 21.53 17.11 30.17
C ASP A 149 20.61 18.33 30.04
N THR A 150 21.02 19.31 29.24
CA THR A 150 20.29 20.57 29.01
C THR A 150 19.83 20.74 27.56
N ASP A 151 20.12 19.76 26.71
CA ASP A 151 19.70 19.78 25.31
C ASP A 151 18.18 19.70 25.20
N LYS A 152 17.63 20.37 24.19
CA LYS A 152 16.19 20.38 23.92
C LYS A 152 15.69 18.97 23.63
N LYS A 153 14.68 18.52 24.38
CA LYS A 153 14.10 17.16 24.25
C LYS A 153 12.78 17.16 23.49
N VAL A 154 12.35 15.99 23.02
CA VAL A 154 11.03 15.79 22.39
C VAL A 154 10.20 14.84 23.24
N ILE A 155 8.94 15.20 23.48
CA ILE A 155 7.97 14.34 24.16
C ILE A 155 6.76 14.18 23.26
N VAL A 156 6.42 12.93 22.94
CA VAL A 156 5.23 12.54 22.20
C VAL A 156 4.28 11.85 23.17
N ASP A 157 3.23 12.55 23.58
CA ASP A 157 2.26 12.08 24.56
C ASP A 157 0.92 11.77 23.89
N LEU A 158 0.65 10.48 23.79
CA LEU A 158 -0.52 9.93 23.11
C LEU A 158 -1.54 9.35 24.09
N ALA A 159 -1.37 9.58 25.39
CA ALA A 159 -2.31 9.14 26.40
C ALA A 159 -3.47 10.12 26.57
N VAL A 160 -4.60 9.59 27.04
CA VAL A 160 -5.77 10.37 27.45
C VAL A 160 -6.31 9.76 28.75
N PRO A 161 -6.22 10.45 29.90
CA PRO A 161 -5.52 11.72 30.13
C PRO A 161 -4.01 11.63 29.86
N ASN A 162 -3.35 12.78 29.68
CA ASN A 162 -1.93 12.87 29.34
C ASN A 162 -1.04 12.22 30.42
N ASP A 163 -0.01 11.50 29.98
CA ASP A 163 0.96 10.87 30.88
C ASP A 163 1.98 11.89 31.42
N THR A 164 2.16 13.03 30.75
CA THR A 164 3.14 14.07 31.09
C THR A 164 2.51 15.16 31.94
N ALA A 165 3.10 15.49 33.08
CA ALA A 165 2.64 16.59 33.91
C ALA A 165 2.85 17.96 33.22
N PRO A 166 1.90 18.91 33.32
CA PRO A 166 2.05 20.25 32.74
C PRO A 166 3.33 20.98 33.17
N ALA A 167 3.73 20.81 34.44
CA ALA A 167 4.95 21.39 34.98
C ALA A 167 6.22 20.99 34.21
N VAL A 168 6.27 19.78 33.64
CA VAL A 168 7.40 19.33 32.81
C VAL A 168 7.50 20.17 31.54
N ILE A 169 6.36 20.50 30.94
CA ILE A 169 6.28 21.26 29.69
C ILE A 169 6.63 22.72 29.93
N GLU A 170 6.16 23.30 31.05
CA GLU A 170 6.35 24.70 31.40
C GLU A 170 7.78 25.00 31.87
N ASN A 171 8.41 24.10 32.63
CA ASN A 171 9.70 24.37 33.29
C ASN A 171 10.93 23.93 32.48
N ASN A 172 10.76 23.21 31.37
CA ASN A 172 11.87 22.58 30.65
C ASN A 172 11.87 22.92 29.16
N ALA A 173 13.05 22.87 28.53
CA ALA A 173 13.21 23.05 27.09
C ALA A 173 12.74 21.80 26.33
N VAL A 174 11.43 21.68 26.12
CA VAL A 174 10.81 20.54 25.43
C VAL A 174 10.04 20.93 24.18
N HIS A 175 10.05 20.06 23.17
CA HIS A 175 9.06 20.07 22.11
C HIS A 175 7.99 19.02 22.45
N TYR A 176 6.84 19.50 22.93
CA TYR A 176 5.72 18.65 23.32
C TYR A 176 4.76 18.42 22.13
N ILE A 177 4.48 17.16 21.84
CA ILE A 177 3.51 16.72 20.84
C ILE A 177 2.41 15.95 21.57
N GLU A 178 1.25 16.58 21.69
CA GLU A 178 0.09 16.00 22.36
C GLU A 178 -0.92 15.39 21.40
N ILE A 179 -1.69 14.42 21.89
CA ILE A 179 -2.73 13.76 21.11
C ILE A 179 -3.81 14.71 20.59
N GLU A 180 -4.23 15.73 21.35
CA GLU A 180 -5.37 16.57 20.95
C GLU A 180 -5.02 17.43 19.72
N THR A 181 -3.84 18.06 19.72
CA THR A 181 -3.26 18.72 18.54
C THR A 181 -3.20 17.77 17.33
N LEU A 182 -2.82 16.50 17.52
CA LEU A 182 -2.80 15.51 16.44
C LEU A 182 -4.21 15.15 15.94
N LYS A 183 -5.22 15.10 16.81
CA LYS A 183 -6.62 14.87 16.43
C LYS A 183 -7.15 16.03 15.59
N GLU A 184 -6.84 17.28 15.94
CA GLU A 184 -7.24 18.44 15.14
C GLU A 184 -6.64 18.39 13.73
N ILE A 185 -5.34 18.08 13.62
CA ILE A 185 -4.68 17.90 12.33
C ILE A 185 -5.33 16.74 11.55
N ALA A 186 -5.67 15.63 12.22
CA ALA A 186 -6.35 14.51 11.59
C ALA A 186 -7.72 14.92 11.05
N ARG A 187 -8.53 15.65 11.82
CA ARG A 187 -9.84 16.17 11.38
C ARG A 187 -9.70 17.06 10.15
N LYS A 188 -8.73 17.99 10.15
CA LYS A 188 -8.43 18.84 8.98
C LYS A 188 -8.03 18.02 7.75
N ASN A 189 -7.15 17.04 7.91
CA ASN A 189 -6.71 16.18 6.81
C ASN A 189 -7.85 15.31 6.26
N ILE A 190 -8.78 14.88 7.10
CA ILE A 190 -10.00 14.17 6.68
C ILE A 190 -10.86 15.10 5.82
N GLN A 191 -11.05 16.35 6.24
CA GLN A 191 -11.83 17.33 5.46
C GLN A 191 -11.19 17.61 4.09
N GLU A 192 -9.87 17.80 4.05
CA GLU A 192 -9.13 17.96 2.79
C GLU A 192 -9.29 16.72 1.89
N ARG A 193 -9.27 15.51 2.49
CA ARG A 193 -9.50 14.26 1.75
C ARG A 193 -10.91 14.20 1.16
N TYR A 194 -11.93 14.67 1.90
CA TYR A 194 -13.31 14.73 1.40
C TYR A 194 -13.44 15.64 0.17
N ASN A 195 -12.75 16.78 0.15
CA ASN A 195 -12.77 17.69 -0.99
C ASN A 195 -12.16 17.05 -2.26
N GLU A 196 -11.22 16.12 -2.10
CA GLU A 196 -10.60 15.39 -3.20
C GLU A 196 -11.47 14.22 -3.71
N LEU A 197 -12.53 13.82 -2.99
CA LEU A 197 -13.42 12.74 -3.45
C LEU A 197 -14.07 13.06 -4.78
N VAL A 198 -14.50 14.31 -5.00
CA VAL A 198 -15.12 14.73 -6.26
C VAL A 198 -14.19 14.46 -7.45
N HIS A 199 -12.89 14.75 -7.29
CA HIS A 199 -11.89 14.50 -8.33
C HIS A 199 -11.62 13.00 -8.50
N ALA A 200 -11.57 12.25 -7.40
CA ALA A 200 -11.43 10.80 -7.45
C ALA A 200 -12.62 10.12 -8.15
N GLU A 201 -13.85 10.57 -7.89
CA GLU A 201 -15.07 10.08 -8.53
C GLU A 201 -15.09 10.36 -10.03
N GLN A 202 -14.62 11.53 -10.46
CA GLN A 202 -14.46 11.85 -11.89
C GLN A 202 -13.50 10.88 -12.57
N ILE A 203 -12.32 10.65 -11.98
CA ILE A 203 -11.34 9.68 -12.49
C ILE A 203 -11.95 8.27 -12.57
N ILE A 204 -12.70 7.86 -11.54
CA ILE A 204 -13.38 6.56 -11.51
C ILE A 204 -14.43 6.47 -12.63
N ALA A 205 -15.25 7.51 -12.82
CA ALA A 205 -16.30 7.53 -13.84
C ALA A 205 -15.72 7.45 -15.27
N GLU A 206 -14.67 8.22 -15.56
CA GLU A 206 -13.91 8.08 -16.81
C GLU A 206 -13.33 6.67 -16.94
N ASN A 207 -12.81 6.14 -15.84
CA ASN A 207 -12.24 4.81 -15.88
C ASN A 207 -13.27 3.71 -16.15
N ILE A 208 -14.50 3.86 -15.66
CA ILE A 208 -15.61 2.94 -15.94
C ILE A 208 -15.97 3.02 -17.43
N LYS A 209 -16.05 4.22 -18.01
CA LYS A 209 -16.38 4.40 -19.43
C LYS A 209 -15.40 3.67 -20.35
N ASP A 210 -14.08 3.79 -20.17
CA ASP A 210 -13.18 3.02 -21.03
C ASP A 210 -13.19 1.53 -20.70
N PHE A 211 -13.51 1.16 -19.45
CA PHE A 211 -13.59 -0.24 -19.07
C PHE A 211 -14.72 -0.98 -19.79
N GLU A 212 -15.86 -0.32 -20.00
CA GLU A 212 -16.96 -0.88 -20.80
C GLU A 212 -16.52 -1.25 -22.22
N LEU A 213 -15.69 -0.41 -22.85
CA LEU A 213 -15.11 -0.72 -24.16
C LEU A 213 -14.22 -1.97 -24.11
N VAL A 214 -13.37 -2.06 -23.09
CA VAL A 214 -12.50 -3.24 -22.88
C VAL A 214 -13.33 -4.51 -22.71
N LEU A 215 -14.44 -4.45 -21.95
CA LEU A 215 -15.34 -5.59 -21.78
C LEU A 215 -16.03 -5.99 -23.09
N ARG A 216 -16.51 -5.03 -23.88
CA ARG A 216 -17.11 -5.30 -25.20
C ARG A 216 -16.10 -5.96 -26.13
N GLN A 217 -14.89 -5.43 -26.21
CA GLN A 217 -13.81 -6.02 -27.01
C GLN A 217 -13.51 -7.44 -26.56
N ARG A 218 -13.43 -7.68 -25.24
CA ARG A 218 -13.12 -9.01 -24.70
C ARG A 218 -14.19 -10.03 -25.02
N ARG A 219 -15.48 -9.64 -25.00
CA ARG A 219 -16.59 -10.52 -25.39
C ARG A 219 -16.46 -10.98 -26.85
N ILE A 220 -16.08 -10.10 -27.76
CA ILE A 220 -15.83 -10.48 -29.16
C ILE A 220 -14.64 -11.41 -29.29
N GLU A 221 -13.54 -11.12 -28.60
CA GLU A 221 -12.36 -12.00 -28.61
C GLU A 221 -12.71 -13.42 -28.14
N LEU A 222 -13.57 -13.54 -27.13
CA LEU A 222 -14.05 -14.84 -26.64
C LEU A 222 -15.01 -15.50 -27.64
N ALA A 223 -15.97 -14.77 -28.20
CA ALA A 223 -16.90 -15.29 -29.20
C ALA A 223 -16.18 -15.77 -30.48
N MET A 224 -15.09 -15.12 -30.86
CA MET A 224 -14.29 -15.42 -32.05
C MET A 224 -13.11 -16.36 -31.77
N SER A 225 -12.97 -16.85 -30.53
CA SER A 225 -11.81 -17.65 -30.10
C SER A 225 -11.64 -18.96 -30.88
N GLY A 226 -12.73 -19.52 -31.42
CA GLY A 226 -12.71 -20.73 -32.25
C GLY A 226 -12.36 -20.50 -33.73
N VAL A 227 -12.41 -19.26 -34.22
CA VAL A 227 -12.17 -18.95 -35.65
C VAL A 227 -10.79 -19.40 -36.14
N PRO A 228 -9.68 -19.13 -35.41
CA PRO A 228 -8.35 -19.59 -35.84
C PRO A 228 -8.26 -21.10 -36.02
N GLN A 229 -8.87 -21.87 -35.12
CA GLN A 229 -8.87 -23.32 -35.19
C GLN A 229 -9.67 -23.81 -36.41
N LYS A 230 -10.83 -23.19 -36.68
CA LYS A 230 -11.65 -23.56 -37.83
C LYS A 230 -10.98 -23.26 -39.16
N ILE A 231 -10.27 -22.13 -39.28
CA ILE A 231 -9.51 -21.81 -40.50
C ILE A 231 -8.35 -22.80 -40.71
N LYS A 232 -7.66 -23.20 -39.63
CA LYS A 232 -6.61 -24.24 -39.70
C LYS A 232 -7.16 -25.59 -40.14
N GLU A 233 -8.30 -26.01 -39.60
CA GLU A 233 -8.99 -27.25 -40.02
C GLU A 233 -9.34 -27.20 -41.51
N ILE A 234 -9.87 -26.08 -42.00
CA ILE A 234 -10.20 -25.90 -43.43
C ILE A 234 -8.94 -26.01 -44.28
N LYS A 235 -7.84 -25.33 -43.92
CA LYS A 235 -6.57 -25.42 -44.64
C LYS A 235 -6.04 -26.86 -44.66
N HIS A 236 -6.05 -27.52 -43.50
CA HIS A 236 -5.57 -28.89 -43.35
C HIS A 236 -6.37 -29.86 -44.23
N ASN A 237 -7.70 -29.77 -44.19
CA ASN A 237 -8.57 -30.62 -45.00
C ASN A 237 -8.41 -30.36 -46.51
N ALA A 238 -8.28 -29.09 -46.91
CA ALA A 238 -8.04 -28.73 -48.30
C ALA A 238 -6.72 -29.34 -48.82
N VAL A 239 -5.63 -29.23 -48.06
CA VAL A 239 -4.30 -29.69 -48.49
C VAL A 239 -4.15 -31.21 -48.43
N ASN A 240 -4.65 -31.85 -47.37
CA ASN A 240 -4.34 -33.26 -47.09
C ASN A 240 -5.44 -34.25 -47.50
N ALA A 241 -6.63 -33.77 -47.86
CA ALA A 241 -7.73 -34.66 -48.27
C ALA A 241 -8.32 -34.27 -49.62
N ILE A 242 -8.71 -33.00 -49.80
CA ILE A 242 -9.44 -32.58 -51.01
C ILE A 242 -8.52 -32.49 -52.21
N PHE A 243 -7.38 -31.81 -52.07
CA PHE A 243 -6.42 -31.55 -53.17
C PHE A 243 -5.10 -32.31 -53.01
N ALA A 244 -5.11 -33.41 -52.26
CA ALA A 244 -3.89 -34.10 -51.87
C ALA A 244 -3.12 -34.66 -53.09
N GLU A 245 -3.83 -35.21 -54.07
CA GLU A 245 -3.22 -35.77 -55.28
C GLU A 245 -2.60 -34.67 -56.16
N GLU A 246 -3.35 -33.59 -56.41
CA GLU A 246 -2.88 -32.47 -57.21
C GLU A 246 -1.68 -31.78 -56.56
N ILE A 247 -1.73 -31.57 -55.24
CA ILE A 247 -0.61 -30.96 -54.51
C ILE A 247 0.61 -31.88 -54.54
N ASN A 248 0.44 -33.19 -54.40
CA ASN A 248 1.56 -34.14 -54.46
C ASN A 248 2.22 -34.20 -55.84
N ALA A 249 1.46 -33.98 -56.92
CA ALA A 249 1.95 -33.94 -58.29
C ALA A 249 2.77 -32.68 -58.64
N LEU A 250 2.73 -31.64 -57.81
CA LEU A 250 3.54 -30.42 -58.00
C LEU A 250 5.03 -30.66 -57.71
N ASP A 251 5.89 -29.88 -58.39
CA ASP A 251 7.30 -29.79 -58.05
C ASP A 251 7.52 -29.08 -56.69
N ASP A 252 8.70 -29.27 -56.11
CA ASP A 252 9.01 -28.77 -54.77
C ASP A 252 8.94 -27.24 -54.67
N ASN A 253 9.31 -26.51 -55.73
CA ASN A 253 9.23 -25.05 -55.71
C ASN A 253 7.77 -24.57 -55.76
N SER A 254 6.94 -25.19 -56.59
CA SER A 254 5.49 -24.90 -56.63
C SER A 254 4.79 -25.21 -55.31
N LYS A 255 5.14 -26.32 -54.64
CA LYS A 255 4.64 -26.66 -53.29
C LYS A 255 4.98 -25.59 -52.27
N LEU A 256 6.24 -25.13 -52.24
CA LEU A 256 6.69 -24.08 -51.32
C LEU A 256 5.95 -22.75 -51.56
N VAL A 257 5.73 -22.36 -52.83
CA VAL A 257 4.99 -21.14 -53.16
C VAL A 257 3.53 -21.26 -52.69
N LEU A 258 2.87 -22.39 -52.96
CA LEU A 258 1.50 -22.64 -52.53
C LEU A 258 1.37 -22.60 -51.01
N GLU A 259 2.28 -23.22 -50.28
CA GLU A 259 2.28 -23.22 -48.81
C GLU A 259 2.41 -21.78 -48.26
N ARG A 260 3.30 -20.97 -48.84
CA ARG A 260 3.45 -19.56 -48.45
C ARG A 260 2.18 -18.75 -48.70
N VAL A 261 1.51 -18.96 -49.83
CA VAL A 261 0.23 -18.31 -50.15
C VAL A 261 -0.85 -18.74 -49.17
N LEU A 262 -1.00 -20.04 -48.90
CA LEU A 262 -1.98 -20.57 -47.97
C LEU A 262 -1.75 -20.08 -46.53
N ASN A 263 -0.50 -20.01 -46.09
CA ASN A 263 -0.14 -19.47 -44.77
C ASN A 263 -0.45 -17.97 -44.67
N TYR A 264 -0.20 -17.19 -45.74
CA TYR A 264 -0.60 -15.79 -45.79
C TYR A 264 -2.13 -15.65 -45.72
N MET A 265 -2.86 -16.44 -46.52
CA MET A 265 -4.32 -16.45 -46.55
C MET A 265 -4.91 -16.84 -45.21
N GLU A 266 -4.42 -17.90 -44.55
CA GLU A 266 -4.81 -18.30 -43.20
C GLU A 266 -4.69 -17.11 -42.24
N LYS A 267 -3.52 -16.46 -42.22
CA LYS A 267 -3.26 -15.31 -41.35
C LYS A 267 -4.22 -14.15 -41.62
N LYS A 268 -4.55 -13.87 -42.90
CA LYS A 268 -5.48 -12.78 -43.27
C LYS A 268 -6.93 -13.12 -42.98
N CYS A 269 -7.37 -14.35 -43.26
CA CYS A 269 -8.70 -14.85 -42.92
C CYS A 269 -8.97 -14.86 -41.42
N ILE A 270 -7.93 -14.95 -40.58
CA ILE A 270 -8.05 -14.81 -39.12
C ILE A 270 -8.05 -13.33 -38.71
N SER A 271 -7.04 -12.57 -39.14
CA SER A 271 -6.81 -11.21 -38.63
C SER A 271 -7.83 -10.17 -39.13
N VAL A 272 -8.28 -10.27 -40.39
CA VAL A 272 -9.20 -9.28 -40.98
C VAL A 272 -10.58 -9.31 -40.31
N PRO A 273 -11.27 -10.47 -40.16
CA PRO A 273 -12.55 -10.51 -39.47
C PRO A 273 -12.46 -10.10 -38.00
N MET A 274 -11.36 -10.46 -37.30
CA MET A 274 -11.13 -10.02 -35.92
C MET A 274 -11.00 -8.50 -35.81
N MET A 275 -10.30 -7.86 -36.76
CA MET A 275 -10.16 -6.41 -36.81
C MET A 275 -11.49 -5.73 -37.13
N ILE A 276 -12.22 -6.20 -38.15
CA ILE A 276 -13.54 -5.65 -38.51
C ILE A 276 -14.53 -5.78 -37.35
N ALA A 277 -14.57 -6.94 -36.68
CA ALA A 277 -15.44 -7.14 -35.53
C ALA A 277 -15.12 -6.18 -34.37
N LYS A 278 -13.84 -5.83 -34.18
CA LYS A 278 -13.41 -4.81 -33.20
C LYS A 278 -13.80 -3.41 -33.65
N ASP A 279 -13.61 -3.06 -34.92
CA ASP A 279 -13.93 -1.73 -35.45
C ASP A 279 -15.44 -1.42 -35.40
N ILE A 280 -16.30 -2.42 -35.67
CA ILE A 280 -17.76 -2.29 -35.55
C ILE A 280 -18.16 -1.91 -34.11
N LEU A 281 -17.47 -2.41 -33.09
CA LEU A 281 -17.74 -2.02 -31.69
C LEU A 281 -17.34 -0.58 -31.37
N VAL A 282 -16.28 -0.08 -32.01
CA VAL A 282 -15.76 1.26 -31.76
C VAL A 282 -16.62 2.31 -32.48
N ASN A 283 -17.10 1.99 -33.69
CA ASN A 283 -17.83 2.93 -34.55
C ASN A 283 -19.35 2.96 -34.32
N ASN A 284 -19.97 1.94 -33.69
CA ASN A 284 -21.38 1.98 -33.28
C ASN A 284 -21.59 2.74 -31.94
N ARG A 285 -20.94 3.89 -31.80
CA ARG A 285 -21.10 4.82 -30.67
C ARG A 285 -22.24 5.81 -30.93
#